data_AF-A0A7K4WI33-F1
#
_entry.id   AF-A0A7K4WI33-F1
#
_cell.length_a   1.000
_cell.length_b   1.000
_cell.length_c   1.000
_cell.angle_alpha   90.00
_cell.angle_beta   90.00
_cell.angle_gamma   90.00
#
_symmetry.space_group_name_H-M   'P 1'
#
loop_
_entity.id
_entity.type
_entity.pdbx_description
1 polymer ?
#
loop_
_entity_poly.entity_id
_entity_poly.type
_entity_poly.pdbx_seq_one_letter_code
_entity_poly.pdbx_strand_id
1 'polypeptide(L)'
;QEVDVVVAPCRGFQPAEDTLGEFVNQVLPVVTFAISEAQLSPSDQTELRTIKEKFSLPIFFFRVPEAGAELISPRRADGDRSSLHCQLLDLQYLSSNHCSCGDSGAQSVLVEQPEKLRLLSTFTRQVLQKHLVEAATSLNELHCRCLNIFINQAFDMQRDLQITPKRLEYTRRKENELYESLMGIANRKQEEMKDMIVETLGNMKEELLEDAASMEFKDIIIPENGEPVSSKDIKCCIKQIQELIISRLNQAVANKLISSVDYLRESFVGTLERCLKSLEESWEVSVHPVRSLEKPRDGSVHITSNYLKQPSSVCRCLSKSTDPGLFFFFFFVPVPEFCVPFSQIIQRITWVSPPAITSDWKRKVAQDAIESLSASKLAKSICSQFRTRLNSSHEAFASSLRQVSV
;
A
#
# COMPACT_ATOMS: atom_id res chain seq x y z
N GLN A 1 -3.28 55.45 -14.78
CA GLN A 1 -2.17 54.50 -14.68
C GLN A 1 -0.91 55.36 -14.64
N GLU A 2 -0.14 55.23 -13.57
CA GLU A 2 1.09 56.00 -13.36
C GLU A 2 2.16 55.43 -14.30
N VAL A 3 2.79 56.28 -15.11
CA VAL A 3 3.88 55.88 -16.00
C VAL A 3 5.14 56.52 -15.44
N ASP A 4 6.02 55.68 -14.90
CA ASP A 4 7.29 56.14 -14.40
C ASP A 4 8.31 56.16 -15.54
N VAL A 5 8.87 57.33 -15.80
CA VAL A 5 9.96 57.49 -16.76
C VAL A 5 11.26 57.43 -15.98
N VAL A 6 11.97 56.31 -16.12
CA VAL A 6 13.29 56.11 -15.53
C VAL A 6 14.36 56.43 -16.56
N VAL A 7 15.26 57.34 -16.22
CA VAL A 7 16.46 57.63 -17.03
C VAL A 7 17.62 56.95 -16.34
N ALA A 8 18.28 56.03 -17.05
CA ALA A 8 19.47 55.38 -16.52
C ALA A 8 20.55 56.44 -16.19
N PRO A 9 21.20 56.35 -15.02
CA PRO A 9 22.26 57.26 -14.65
C PRO A 9 23.43 57.16 -15.65
N CYS A 10 24.27 58.20 -15.72
CA CYS A 10 25.42 58.19 -16.60
C CYS A 10 26.31 56.96 -16.33
N ARG A 11 26.90 56.40 -17.38
CA ARG A 11 27.71 55.16 -17.33
C ARG A 11 28.84 55.14 -16.28
N GLY A 12 29.30 56.30 -15.83
CA GLY A 12 30.30 56.42 -14.76
C GLY A 12 29.76 56.21 -13.34
N PHE A 13 28.43 56.16 -13.15
CA PHE A 13 27.79 55.99 -11.85
C PHE A 13 27.21 54.59 -11.68
N GLN A 14 26.39 54.12 -12.64
CA GLN A 14 25.83 52.77 -12.63
C GLN A 14 25.58 52.31 -14.08
N PRO A 15 25.88 51.04 -14.41
CA PRO A 15 25.57 50.48 -15.73
C PRO A 15 24.05 50.41 -15.99
N ALA A 16 23.64 50.57 -17.25
CA ALA A 16 22.22 50.53 -17.61
C ALA A 16 21.58 49.15 -17.37
N GLU A 17 22.35 48.07 -17.46
CA GLU A 17 21.88 46.71 -17.18
C GLU A 17 21.49 46.51 -15.71
N ASP A 18 22.20 47.16 -14.78
CA ASP A 18 21.90 47.05 -13.36
C ASP A 18 20.63 47.83 -13.04
N THR A 19 20.50 49.03 -13.62
CA THR A 19 19.28 49.85 -13.50
C THR A 19 18.08 49.08 -14.07
N LEU A 20 18.20 48.51 -15.27
CA LEU A 20 17.13 47.73 -15.90
C LEU A 20 16.77 46.48 -15.08
N GLY A 21 17.76 45.83 -14.47
CA GLY A 21 17.58 44.67 -13.61
C GLY A 21 16.75 44.94 -12.35
N GLU A 22 16.82 46.16 -11.80
CA GLU A 22 16.00 46.56 -10.65
C GLU A 22 14.49 46.57 -10.98
N PHE A 23 14.14 46.88 -12.23
CA PHE A 23 12.75 47.11 -12.64
C PHE A 23 12.09 45.95 -13.39
N VAL A 24 12.86 45.17 -14.17
CA VAL A 24 12.30 44.17 -15.12
C VAL A 24 11.36 43.14 -14.50
N ASN A 25 11.50 42.86 -13.19
CA ASN A 25 10.69 41.88 -12.47
C ASN A 25 9.41 42.48 -11.84
N GLN A 26 9.32 43.82 -11.74
CA GLN A 26 8.25 44.51 -11.02
C GLN A 26 7.33 45.29 -11.95
N VAL A 27 7.83 45.70 -13.11
CA VAL A 27 7.09 46.47 -14.12
C VAL A 27 7.18 45.82 -15.50
N LEU A 28 6.37 46.30 -16.44
CA LEU A 28 6.48 45.94 -17.86
C LEU A 28 7.32 47.01 -18.57
N PRO A 29 8.64 46.79 -18.76
CA PRO A 29 9.52 47.83 -19.26
C PRO A 29 9.32 48.08 -20.77
N VAL A 30 9.29 49.35 -21.14
CA VAL A 30 9.46 49.78 -22.54
C VAL A 30 10.81 50.47 -22.62
N VAL A 31 11.79 49.79 -23.21
CA VAL A 31 13.18 50.25 -23.22
C VAL A 31 13.43 51.14 -24.43
N THR A 32 13.97 52.33 -24.19
CA THR A 32 14.36 53.29 -25.22
C THR A 32 15.85 53.54 -25.12
N PHE A 33 16.58 53.47 -26.23
CA PHE A 33 18.03 53.71 -26.27
C PHE A 33 18.34 54.86 -27.23
N ALA A 34 18.77 55.99 -26.68
CA ALA A 34 19.07 57.20 -27.44
C ALA A 34 20.54 57.23 -27.88
N ILE A 35 20.79 57.55 -29.15
CA ILE A 35 22.11 57.51 -29.78
C ILE A 35 22.37 58.88 -30.41
N SER A 36 23.43 59.57 -29.99
CA SER A 36 23.74 60.91 -30.54
C SER A 36 24.58 60.84 -31.81
N GLU A 37 25.40 59.80 -31.96
CA GLU A 37 26.35 59.67 -33.06
C GLU A 37 25.81 58.86 -34.26
N ALA A 38 26.53 58.91 -35.38
CA ALA A 38 26.19 58.15 -36.58
C ALA A 38 26.49 56.64 -36.49
N GLN A 39 27.22 56.23 -35.45
CA GLN A 39 27.67 54.87 -35.18
C GLN A 39 27.61 54.61 -33.67
N LEU A 40 27.50 53.34 -33.29
CA LEU A 40 27.62 52.93 -31.89
C LEU A 40 29.08 53.01 -31.43
N SER A 41 29.31 53.65 -30.28
CA SER A 41 30.59 53.60 -29.60
C SER A 41 30.91 52.17 -29.13
N PRO A 42 32.19 51.80 -28.89
CA PRO A 42 32.54 50.50 -28.33
C PRO A 42 31.86 50.21 -26.99
N SER A 43 31.62 51.27 -26.20
CA SER A 43 30.89 51.20 -24.94
C SER A 43 29.40 50.90 -25.17
N ASP A 44 28.74 51.54 -26.15
CA ASP A 44 27.34 51.26 -26.49
C ASP A 44 27.16 49.80 -26.93
N GLN A 45 28.08 49.30 -27.76
CA GLN A 45 28.03 47.92 -28.25
C GLN A 45 28.16 46.90 -27.12
N THR A 46 29.02 47.18 -26.14
CA THR A 46 29.23 46.32 -24.97
C THR A 46 28.00 46.32 -24.05
N GLU A 47 27.45 47.49 -23.77
CA GLU A 47 26.23 47.67 -22.96
C GLU A 47 25.03 46.96 -23.63
N LEU A 48 24.80 47.20 -24.92
CA LEU A 48 23.72 46.56 -25.67
C LEU A 48 23.89 45.04 -25.74
N ARG A 49 25.12 44.51 -25.86
CA ARG A 49 25.35 43.06 -25.80
C ARG A 49 24.94 42.50 -24.43
N THR A 50 25.35 43.17 -23.37
CA THR A 50 25.05 42.77 -21.98
C THR A 50 23.54 42.78 -21.70
N ILE A 51 22.83 43.83 -22.15
CA ILE A 51 21.37 43.94 -22.01
C ILE A 51 20.67 42.81 -22.77
N LYS A 52 21.12 42.49 -23.99
CA LYS A 52 20.54 41.42 -24.80
C LYS A 52 20.66 40.06 -24.13
N GLU A 53 21.86 39.73 -23.65
CA GLU A 53 22.17 38.46 -22.99
C GLU A 53 21.35 38.27 -21.71
N LYS A 54 21.19 39.33 -20.91
CA LYS A 54 20.48 39.25 -19.63
C LYS A 54 18.96 39.29 -19.76
N PHE A 55 18.42 40.12 -20.65
CA PHE A 55 16.99 40.47 -20.63
C PHE A 55 16.23 40.13 -21.93
N SER A 56 16.92 40.03 -23.08
CA SER A 56 16.29 39.73 -24.38
C SER A 56 15.03 40.57 -24.68
N LEU A 57 15.05 41.85 -24.28
CA LEU A 57 13.91 42.75 -24.45
C LEU A 57 13.94 43.48 -25.80
N PRO A 58 12.77 43.82 -26.38
CA PRO A 58 12.70 44.74 -27.50
C PRO A 58 13.13 46.15 -27.08
N ILE A 59 13.95 46.82 -27.90
CA ILE A 59 14.45 48.17 -27.63
C ILE A 59 14.02 49.13 -28.75
N PHE A 60 13.54 50.31 -28.38
CA PHE A 60 13.34 51.43 -29.30
C PHE A 60 14.61 52.26 -29.39
N PHE A 61 15.35 52.11 -30.48
CA PHE A 61 16.54 52.90 -30.76
C PHE A 61 16.16 54.22 -31.43
N PHE A 62 16.61 55.34 -30.87
CA PHE A 62 16.35 56.67 -31.41
C PHE A 62 17.66 57.42 -31.63
N ARG A 63 17.89 57.89 -32.86
CA ARG A 63 19.03 58.78 -33.14
C ARG A 63 18.64 60.22 -32.81
N VAL A 64 19.37 60.83 -31.88
CA VAL A 64 19.19 62.22 -31.47
C VAL A 64 19.77 63.14 -32.55
N PRO A 65 19.02 64.13 -33.07
CA PRO A 65 19.55 65.10 -34.02
C PRO A 65 20.68 65.96 -33.41
N GLU A 66 21.72 66.27 -34.19
CA GLU A 66 22.77 67.20 -33.76
C GLU A 66 22.23 68.63 -33.62
N ALA A 67 22.53 69.29 -32.50
CA ALA A 67 22.07 70.65 -32.23
C ALA A 67 22.69 71.65 -33.23
N GLY A 68 21.87 72.21 -34.12
CA GLY A 68 22.29 73.21 -35.11
C GLY A 68 22.37 72.72 -36.56
N ALA A 69 22.05 71.46 -36.85
CA ALA A 69 21.90 70.99 -38.23
C ALA A 69 20.62 71.56 -38.85
N GLU A 70 20.75 72.55 -39.74
CA GLU A 70 19.63 73.03 -40.56
C GLU A 70 19.02 71.87 -41.38
N LEU A 71 17.69 71.94 -41.57
CA LEU A 71 16.78 70.99 -42.21
C LEU A 71 17.05 70.70 -43.71
N ILE A 72 18.28 70.90 -44.20
CA ILE A 72 18.65 70.72 -45.61
C ILE A 72 19.86 69.77 -45.72
N SER A 73 19.71 68.55 -45.22
CA SER A 73 20.56 67.44 -45.68
C SER A 73 19.94 66.83 -46.94
N PRO A 74 20.71 66.46 -47.98
CA PRO A 74 20.17 65.72 -49.12
C PRO A 74 19.49 64.44 -48.60
N ARG A 75 18.26 64.16 -49.08
CA ARG A 75 17.61 62.87 -48.89
C ARG A 75 18.54 61.79 -49.41
N ARG A 76 19.13 60.97 -48.52
CA ARG A 76 19.77 59.73 -48.94
C ARG A 76 18.74 58.87 -49.67
N ALA A 77 19.18 58.21 -50.74
CA ALA A 77 18.34 57.25 -51.46
C ALA A 77 17.82 56.20 -50.48
N ASP A 78 16.55 55.82 -50.64
CA ASP A 78 15.71 55.01 -49.74
C ASP A 78 16.19 53.54 -49.55
N GLY A 79 17.43 53.22 -49.96
CA GLY A 79 17.97 51.86 -50.04
C GLY A 79 19.32 51.62 -49.34
N ASP A 80 20.10 52.65 -48.97
CA ASP A 80 21.37 52.44 -48.28
C ASP A 80 21.16 52.36 -46.76
N ARG A 81 21.35 51.16 -46.21
CA ARG A 81 21.33 50.91 -44.76
C ARG A 81 22.38 51.78 -44.09
N SER A 82 21.99 52.52 -43.05
CA SER A 82 22.94 53.34 -42.29
C SER A 82 23.97 52.47 -41.58
N SER A 83 25.16 53.01 -41.30
CA SER A 83 26.18 52.32 -40.51
C SER A 83 25.64 51.86 -39.17
N LEU A 84 24.78 52.68 -38.55
CA LEU A 84 24.09 52.36 -37.30
C LEU A 84 23.12 51.19 -37.45
N HIS A 85 22.35 51.16 -38.54
CA HIS A 85 21.46 50.04 -38.85
C HIS A 85 22.22 48.72 -39.01
N CYS A 86 23.37 48.73 -39.71
CA CYS A 86 24.23 47.55 -39.84
C CYS A 86 24.75 47.07 -38.48
N GLN A 87 25.23 47.97 -37.62
CA GLN A 87 25.73 47.60 -36.30
C GLN A 87 24.64 46.99 -35.39
N LEU A 88 23.41 47.53 -35.43
CA LEU A 88 22.29 46.97 -34.66
C LEU A 88 21.78 45.63 -35.22
N LEU A 89 21.94 45.42 -36.52
CA LEU A 89 21.66 44.13 -37.15
C LEU A 89 22.72 43.09 -36.79
N ASP A 90 24.00 43.46 -36.72
CA ASP A 90 25.09 42.59 -36.25
C ASP A 90 24.94 42.21 -34.77
N LEU A 91 24.43 43.14 -33.94
CA LEU A 91 24.02 42.87 -32.57
C LEU A 91 22.67 42.11 -32.47
N GLN A 92 22.10 41.69 -33.61
CA GLN A 92 20.86 40.93 -33.75
C GLN A 92 19.62 41.62 -33.15
N TYR A 93 19.66 42.94 -32.94
CA TYR A 93 18.50 43.68 -32.43
C TYR A 93 17.46 43.90 -33.54
N LEU A 94 17.94 44.10 -34.78
CA LEU A 94 17.12 44.28 -35.96
C LEU A 94 17.10 43.00 -36.80
N SER A 95 15.99 42.74 -37.49
CA SER A 95 15.83 41.62 -38.41
C SER A 95 16.11 42.07 -39.86
N SER A 96 16.80 41.23 -40.65
CA SER A 96 17.22 41.59 -42.03
C SER A 96 16.07 41.58 -43.05
N ASN A 97 14.92 40.99 -42.71
CA ASN A 97 13.82 40.77 -43.64
C ASN A 97 12.57 41.55 -43.21
N HIS A 98 12.12 42.46 -44.06
CA HIS A 98 10.71 42.87 -44.13
C HIS A 98 9.89 41.71 -44.71
N CYS A 99 9.64 40.67 -43.91
CA CYS A 99 8.75 39.58 -44.28
C CYS A 99 7.46 39.71 -43.48
N SER A 100 6.37 40.10 -44.15
CA SER A 100 5.00 40.17 -43.61
C SER A 100 4.40 38.78 -43.38
N CYS A 101 5.09 37.92 -42.63
CA CYS A 101 4.58 36.61 -42.25
C CYS A 101 4.70 36.41 -40.72
N GLY A 102 3.60 36.76 -40.04
CA GLY A 102 3.06 36.01 -38.91
C GLY A 102 3.78 36.07 -37.55
N ASP A 103 5.03 36.50 -37.45
CA ASP A 103 5.72 36.54 -36.16
C ASP A 103 5.36 37.82 -35.40
N SER A 104 4.29 37.73 -34.61
CA SER A 104 3.65 38.84 -33.89
C SER A 104 4.43 39.23 -32.62
N GLY A 105 5.76 39.26 -32.70
CA GLY A 105 6.62 39.74 -31.63
C GLY A 105 6.90 41.23 -31.79
N ALA A 106 6.80 42.00 -30.71
CA ALA A 106 7.39 43.34 -30.69
C ALA A 106 8.91 43.21 -30.92
N GLN A 107 9.38 43.62 -32.10
CA GLN A 107 10.80 43.61 -32.45
C GLN A 107 11.41 44.97 -32.14
N SER A 108 12.73 45.01 -31.92
CA SER A 108 13.43 46.28 -31.74
C SER A 108 13.36 47.12 -33.01
N VAL A 109 13.30 48.44 -32.86
CA VAL A 109 13.12 49.37 -33.98
C VAL A 109 14.18 50.46 -33.91
N LEU A 110 14.78 50.82 -35.06
CA LEU A 110 15.65 51.98 -35.19
C LEU A 110 14.92 53.13 -35.88
N VAL A 111 14.91 54.30 -35.23
CA VAL A 111 14.35 55.54 -35.75
C VAL A 111 15.45 56.59 -35.83
N GLU A 112 15.85 56.95 -37.05
CA GLU A 112 16.87 57.99 -37.29
C GLU A 112 16.30 59.36 -37.63
N GLN A 113 15.00 59.44 -37.94
CA GLN A 113 14.31 60.67 -38.34
C GLN A 113 13.44 61.18 -37.19
N PRO A 114 13.57 62.46 -36.77
CA PRO A 114 12.83 62.99 -35.63
C PRO A 114 11.31 62.96 -35.84
N GLU A 115 10.83 63.12 -37.08
CA GLU A 115 9.40 63.08 -37.42
C GLU A 115 8.79 61.68 -37.20
N LYS A 116 9.64 60.65 -37.18
CA LYS A 116 9.24 59.25 -36.94
C LYS A 116 9.27 58.87 -35.47
N LEU A 117 9.61 59.78 -34.53
CA LEU A 117 9.56 59.49 -33.08
C LEU A 117 8.15 59.07 -32.60
N ARG A 118 7.10 59.49 -33.31
CA ARG A 118 5.71 59.03 -33.10
C ARG A 118 5.54 57.50 -33.13
N LEU A 119 6.46 56.77 -33.75
CA LEU A 119 6.49 55.31 -33.76
C LEU A 119 6.69 54.70 -32.36
N LEU A 120 7.20 55.46 -31.39
CA LEU A 120 7.35 55.01 -30.00
C LEU A 120 6.00 54.59 -29.40
N SER A 121 4.91 55.29 -29.73
CA SER A 121 3.57 54.92 -29.25
C SER A 121 3.12 53.57 -29.81
N THR A 122 3.37 53.33 -31.10
CA THR A 122 3.06 52.06 -31.76
C THR A 122 3.92 50.93 -31.20
N PHE A 123 5.22 51.16 -31.04
CA PHE A 123 6.16 50.21 -30.43
C PHE A 123 5.75 49.84 -29.01
N THR A 124 5.45 50.84 -28.17
CA THR A 124 4.96 50.65 -26.79
C THR A 124 3.73 49.76 -26.77
N ARG A 125 2.74 50.04 -27.64
CA ARG A 125 1.53 49.23 -27.76
C ARG A 125 1.85 47.79 -28.12
N GLN A 126 2.75 47.56 -29.07
CA GLN A 126 3.15 46.22 -29.50
C GLN A 126 3.84 45.44 -28.37
N VAL A 127 4.77 46.06 -27.65
CA VAL A 127 5.47 45.44 -26.52
C VAL A 127 4.49 45.03 -25.43
N LEU A 128 3.61 45.94 -25.01
CA LEU A 128 2.61 45.66 -23.98
C LEU A 128 1.58 44.61 -24.43
N GLN A 129 1.15 44.65 -25.69
CA GLN A 129 0.22 43.65 -26.24
C GLN A 129 0.86 42.26 -26.25
N LYS A 130 2.13 42.15 -26.64
CA LYS A 130 2.88 40.89 -26.59
C LYS A 130 2.88 40.31 -25.18
N HIS A 131 3.28 41.10 -24.18
CA HIS A 131 3.29 40.66 -22.79
C HIS A 131 1.92 40.20 -22.29
N LEU A 132 0.86 40.92 -22.66
CA LEU A 132 -0.51 40.55 -22.30
C LEU A 132 -0.90 39.20 -22.91
N VAL A 133 -0.57 38.97 -24.19
CA VAL A 133 -0.86 37.71 -24.88
C VAL A 133 -0.07 36.55 -24.26
N GLU A 134 1.22 36.73 -23.96
CA GLU A 134 2.07 35.72 -23.31
C GLU A 134 1.54 35.35 -21.91
N ALA A 135 1.19 36.35 -21.11
CA ALA A 135 0.62 36.14 -19.77
C ALA A 135 -0.74 35.43 -19.84
N ALA A 136 -1.63 35.86 -20.73
CA ALA A 136 -2.94 35.24 -20.91
C ALA A 136 -2.84 33.80 -21.42
N THR A 137 -1.90 33.52 -22.32
CA THR A 137 -1.65 32.18 -22.85
C THR A 137 -1.15 31.25 -21.74
N SER A 138 -0.15 31.71 -20.97
CA SER A 138 0.40 30.96 -19.83
C SER A 138 -0.67 30.67 -18.77
N LEU A 139 -1.53 31.65 -18.47
CA LEU A 139 -2.64 31.49 -17.54
C LEU A 139 -3.68 30.49 -18.07
N ASN A 140 -4.01 30.54 -19.36
CA ASN A 140 -4.92 29.60 -19.99
C ASN A 140 -4.40 28.16 -19.95
N GLU A 141 -3.10 27.96 -20.22
CA GLU A 141 -2.46 26.64 -20.10
C GLU A 141 -2.55 26.08 -18.68
N LEU A 142 -2.27 26.91 -17.66
CA LEU A 142 -2.40 26.54 -16.26
C LEU A 142 -3.86 26.18 -15.91
N HIS A 143 -4.82 26.98 -16.38
CA HIS A 143 -6.23 26.73 -16.14
C HIS A 143 -6.69 25.41 -16.77
N CYS A 144 -6.34 25.15 -18.03
CA CYS A 144 -6.62 23.90 -18.72
C CYS A 144 -6.02 22.69 -17.99
N ARG A 145 -4.78 22.82 -17.50
CA ARG A 145 -4.13 21.76 -16.73
C ARG A 145 -4.87 21.48 -15.42
N CYS A 146 -5.27 22.53 -14.69
CA CYS A 146 -6.03 22.38 -13.45
C CYS A 146 -7.38 21.70 -13.71
N LEU A 147 -8.13 22.13 -14.72
CA LEU A 147 -9.38 21.51 -15.11
C LEU A 147 -9.21 20.04 -15.47
N ASN A 148 -8.18 19.69 -16.24
CA ASN A 148 -7.88 18.29 -16.55
C ASN A 148 -7.59 17.44 -15.30
N ILE A 149 -6.88 17.99 -14.31
CA ILE A 149 -6.65 17.30 -13.03
C ILE A 149 -8.00 17.07 -12.32
N PHE A 150 -8.83 18.10 -12.20
CA PHE A 150 -10.14 17.98 -11.55
C PHE A 150 -11.05 16.97 -12.25
N ILE A 151 -11.11 17.01 -13.58
CA ILE A 151 -11.93 16.10 -14.39
C ILE A 151 -11.47 14.66 -14.20
N ASN A 152 -10.17 14.40 -14.33
CA ASN A 152 -9.64 13.04 -14.17
C ASN A 152 -9.83 12.52 -12.73
N GLN A 153 -9.59 13.36 -11.73
CA GLN A 153 -9.80 13.01 -10.33
C GLN A 153 -11.28 12.68 -10.05
N ALA A 154 -12.22 13.45 -10.62
CA ALA A 154 -13.64 13.19 -10.49
C ALA A 154 -14.05 11.85 -11.14
N PHE A 155 -13.52 11.54 -12.32
CA PHE A 155 -13.77 10.26 -12.99
C PHE A 155 -13.18 9.07 -12.23
N ASP A 156 -11.96 9.20 -11.70
CA ASP A 156 -11.35 8.16 -10.88
C ASP A 156 -12.14 7.94 -9.58
N MET A 157 -12.54 9.02 -8.90
CA MET A 157 -13.38 8.93 -7.70
C MET A 157 -14.74 8.27 -7.99
N GLN A 158 -15.41 8.64 -9.09
CA GLN A 158 -16.67 8.00 -9.50
C GLN A 158 -16.48 6.50 -9.80
N ARG A 159 -15.38 6.13 -10.45
CA ARG A 159 -15.05 4.73 -10.73
C ARG A 159 -14.80 3.98 -9.42
N ASP A 160 -14.04 4.55 -8.50
CA ASP A 160 -13.74 3.94 -7.20
C ASP A 160 -15.00 3.74 -6.36
N LEU A 161 -15.93 4.69 -6.37
CA LEU A 161 -17.24 4.56 -5.72
C LEU A 161 -18.08 3.40 -6.29
N GLN A 162 -17.89 3.04 -7.56
CA GLN A 162 -18.62 1.92 -8.18
C GLN A 162 -17.90 0.57 -8.03
N ILE A 163 -16.57 0.57 -8.13
CA ILE A 163 -15.77 -0.65 -8.14
C ILE A 163 -15.50 -1.14 -6.71
N THR A 164 -15.20 -0.24 -5.77
CA THR A 164 -14.82 -0.63 -4.40
C THR A 164 -15.90 -1.43 -3.68
N PRO A 165 -17.20 -1.09 -3.75
CA PRO A 165 -18.25 -1.91 -3.15
C PRO A 165 -18.30 -3.33 -3.72
N LYS A 166 -18.15 -3.47 -5.05
CA LYS A 166 -18.12 -4.79 -5.72
C LYS A 166 -16.91 -5.61 -5.29
N ARG A 167 -15.76 -4.97 -5.07
CA ARG A 167 -14.54 -5.63 -4.55
C ARG A 167 -14.76 -6.12 -3.12
N LEU A 168 -15.32 -5.29 -2.25
CA LEU A 168 -15.63 -5.65 -0.86
C LEU A 168 -16.62 -6.81 -0.80
N GLU A 169 -17.67 -6.79 -1.63
CA GLU A 169 -18.64 -7.90 -1.77
C GLU A 169 -17.95 -9.20 -2.21
N TYR A 170 -17.08 -9.11 -3.22
CA TYR A 170 -16.33 -10.26 -3.72
C TYR A 170 -15.42 -10.86 -2.66
N THR A 171 -14.67 -10.01 -1.95
CA THR A 171 -13.79 -10.40 -0.86
C THR A 171 -14.56 -11.05 0.29
N ARG A 172 -15.70 -10.47 0.69
CA ARG A 172 -16.59 -11.04 1.72
C ARG A 172 -17.08 -12.43 1.32
N ARG A 173 -17.56 -12.59 0.09
CA ARG A 173 -18.05 -13.89 -0.40
C ARG A 173 -16.93 -14.93 -0.43
N LYS A 174 -15.74 -14.58 -0.91
CA LYS A 174 -14.60 -15.50 -0.98
C LYS A 174 -14.09 -15.93 0.39
N GLU A 175 -14.12 -15.02 1.35
CA GLU A 175 -13.78 -15.36 2.73
C GLU A 175 -14.84 -16.27 3.37
N ASN A 176 -16.14 -16.03 3.15
CA ASN A 176 -17.19 -16.94 3.59
C ASN A 176 -17.02 -18.35 3.00
N GLU A 177 -16.74 -18.45 1.69
CA GLU A 177 -16.50 -19.73 1.02
C GLU A 177 -15.33 -20.50 1.67
N LEU A 178 -14.24 -19.80 2.01
CA LEU A 178 -13.08 -20.37 2.69
C LEU A 178 -13.42 -20.80 4.13
N TYR A 179 -14.13 -19.95 4.88
CA TYR A 179 -14.55 -20.24 6.24
C TYR A 179 -15.38 -21.52 6.31
N GLU A 180 -16.41 -21.65 5.46
CA GLU A 180 -17.25 -22.84 5.38
C GLU A 180 -16.46 -24.09 4.99
N SER A 181 -15.52 -23.96 4.05
CA SER A 181 -14.63 -25.07 3.65
C SER A 181 -13.77 -25.56 4.83
N LEU A 182 -13.11 -24.65 5.55
CA LEU A 182 -12.27 -24.98 6.70
C LEU A 182 -13.09 -25.54 7.86
N MET A 183 -14.27 -24.98 8.12
CA MET A 183 -15.19 -25.48 9.14
C MET A 183 -15.67 -26.91 8.82
N GLY A 184 -15.96 -27.17 7.54
CA GLY A 184 -16.27 -28.51 7.03
C GLY A 184 -15.14 -29.52 7.27
N ILE A 185 -13.89 -29.15 6.97
CA ILE A 185 -12.71 -29.99 7.24
C ILE A 185 -12.57 -30.28 8.73
N ALA A 186 -12.68 -29.27 9.59
CA ALA A 186 -12.59 -29.44 11.05
C ALA A 186 -13.68 -30.38 11.61
N ASN A 187 -14.92 -30.25 11.12
CA ASN A 187 -16.02 -31.11 11.53
C ASN A 187 -15.81 -32.57 11.10
N ARG A 188 -15.41 -32.79 9.84
CA ARG A 188 -15.10 -34.15 9.34
C ARG A 188 -13.98 -34.78 10.15
N LYS A 189 -12.90 -34.03 10.41
CA LYS A 189 -11.75 -34.51 11.18
C LYS A 189 -12.07 -34.78 12.64
N GLN A 190 -13.04 -34.07 13.23
CA GLN A 190 -13.54 -34.39 14.56
C GLN A 190 -14.14 -35.80 14.61
N GLU A 191 -14.96 -36.14 13.63
CA GLU A 191 -15.59 -37.47 13.56
C GLU A 191 -14.55 -38.56 13.28
N GLU A 192 -13.61 -38.33 12.35
CA GLU A 192 -12.48 -39.25 12.11
C GLU A 192 -11.64 -39.47 13.38
N MET A 193 -11.36 -38.43 14.16
CA MET A 193 -10.65 -38.55 15.43
C MET A 193 -11.45 -39.33 16.47
N LYS A 194 -12.76 -39.09 16.55
CA LYS A 194 -13.66 -39.82 17.44
C LYS A 194 -13.64 -41.31 17.11
N ASP A 195 -13.76 -41.67 15.83
CA ASP A 195 -13.77 -43.06 15.38
C ASP A 195 -12.41 -43.74 15.64
N MET A 196 -11.30 -43.04 15.39
CA MET A 196 -9.94 -43.52 15.69
C MET A 196 -9.71 -43.78 17.20
N ILE A 197 -10.28 -42.96 18.08
CA ILE A 197 -10.23 -43.18 19.53
C ILE A 197 -11.06 -44.42 19.90
N VAL A 198 -12.27 -44.57 19.34
CA VAL A 198 -13.14 -45.74 19.58
C VAL A 198 -12.47 -47.03 19.10
N GLU A 199 -11.88 -47.02 17.92
CA GLU A 199 -11.14 -48.17 17.36
C GLU A 199 -9.94 -48.54 18.25
N THR A 200 -9.16 -47.54 18.67
CA THR A 200 -7.98 -47.78 19.54
C THR A 200 -8.39 -48.32 20.91
N LEU A 201 -9.47 -47.80 21.50
CA LEU A 201 -10.08 -48.33 22.72
C LEU A 201 -10.52 -49.78 22.53
N GLY A 202 -11.16 -50.11 21.41
CA GLY A 202 -11.62 -51.47 21.10
C GLY A 202 -10.46 -52.47 20.96
N ASN A 203 -9.41 -52.08 20.25
CA ASN A 203 -8.26 -52.96 19.98
C ASN A 203 -7.42 -53.22 21.23
N MET A 204 -7.25 -52.22 22.09
CA MET A 204 -6.47 -52.35 23.34
C MET A 204 -7.28 -52.96 24.49
N LYS A 205 -8.60 -53.12 24.32
CA LYS A 205 -9.51 -53.50 25.41
C LYS A 205 -9.04 -54.76 26.13
N GLU A 206 -8.84 -55.85 25.40
CA GLU A 206 -8.50 -57.14 26.03
C GLU A 206 -7.12 -57.12 26.68
N GLU A 207 -6.13 -56.51 26.02
CA GLU A 207 -4.77 -56.34 26.57
C GLU A 207 -4.79 -55.55 27.89
N LEU A 208 -5.57 -54.46 27.96
CA LEU A 208 -5.71 -53.66 29.18
C LEU A 208 -6.42 -54.42 30.31
N LEU A 209 -7.38 -55.30 29.98
CA LEU A 209 -8.05 -56.16 30.95
C LEU A 209 -7.10 -57.22 31.51
N GLU A 210 -6.24 -57.80 30.67
CA GLU A 210 -5.21 -58.76 31.09
C GLU A 210 -4.11 -58.11 31.93
N ASP A 211 -3.63 -56.94 31.53
CA ASP A 211 -2.66 -56.14 32.30
C ASP A 211 -3.25 -55.74 33.67
N ALA A 212 -4.54 -55.40 33.74
CA ALA A 212 -5.22 -55.11 35.00
C ALA A 212 -5.39 -56.36 35.87
N ALA A 213 -5.70 -57.52 35.28
CA ALA A 213 -5.87 -58.77 36.02
C ALA A 213 -4.55 -59.23 36.67
N SER A 214 -3.44 -59.09 35.94
CA SER A 214 -2.09 -59.47 36.36
C SER A 214 -1.38 -58.41 37.22
N MET A 215 -1.99 -57.22 37.40
CA MET A 215 -1.40 -56.13 38.18
C MET A 215 -1.12 -56.52 39.63
N GLU A 216 0.13 -56.35 40.05
CA GLU A 216 0.53 -56.35 41.46
C GLU A 216 0.43 -54.93 42.01
N PHE A 217 -0.30 -54.76 43.13
CA PHE A 217 -0.47 -53.45 43.75
C PHE A 217 0.76 -53.06 44.55
N LYS A 218 1.21 -51.82 44.37
CA LYS A 218 2.27 -51.26 45.21
C LYS A 218 1.66 -50.79 46.54
N ASP A 219 2.39 -51.02 47.62
CA ASP A 219 2.09 -50.52 48.97
C ASP A 219 0.78 -51.04 49.60
N ILE A 220 0.28 -52.20 49.16
CA ILE A 220 -0.95 -52.83 49.68
C ILE A 220 -0.68 -54.31 49.98
N ILE A 221 -0.90 -54.74 51.22
CA ILE A 221 -0.82 -56.15 51.62
C ILE A 221 -2.19 -56.77 51.38
N ILE A 222 -2.31 -57.64 50.38
CA ILE A 222 -3.55 -58.38 50.12
C ILE A 222 -3.58 -59.59 51.08
N PRO A 223 -4.52 -59.68 52.02
CA PRO A 223 -4.61 -60.84 52.91
C PRO A 223 -5.04 -62.10 52.11
N GLU A 224 -4.28 -63.19 52.21
CA GLU A 224 -4.55 -64.45 51.50
C GLU A 224 -5.82 -65.19 51.99
N ASN A 225 -6.36 -64.83 53.16
CA ASN A 225 -7.38 -65.60 53.88
C ASN A 225 -8.84 -65.14 53.70
N GLY A 226 -9.17 -64.38 52.66
CA GLY A 226 -10.56 -63.94 52.43
C GLY A 226 -11.09 -62.92 53.46
N GLU A 227 -10.20 -62.33 54.25
CA GLU A 227 -10.48 -61.20 55.14
C GLU A 227 -10.84 -59.94 54.33
N PRO A 228 -11.81 -59.13 54.77
CA PRO A 228 -12.25 -57.94 54.05
C PRO A 228 -11.15 -56.89 53.99
N VAL A 229 -10.79 -56.49 52.78
CA VAL A 229 -9.81 -55.44 52.53
C VAL A 229 -10.36 -54.08 52.98
N SER A 230 -9.53 -53.27 53.64
CA SER A 230 -9.90 -51.92 54.08
C SER A 230 -10.41 -51.06 52.90
N SER A 231 -11.47 -50.28 53.13
CA SER A 231 -12.02 -49.38 52.11
C SER A 231 -11.01 -48.35 51.59
N LYS A 232 -9.97 -48.03 52.38
CA LYS A 232 -8.86 -47.16 51.96
C LYS A 232 -7.97 -47.85 50.92
N ASP A 233 -7.69 -49.13 51.13
CA ASP A 233 -6.83 -49.93 50.27
C ASP A 233 -7.55 -50.29 48.96
N ILE A 234 -8.85 -50.60 49.03
CA ILE A 234 -9.70 -50.78 47.83
C ILE A 234 -9.68 -49.53 46.95
N LYS A 235 -9.82 -48.34 47.54
CA LYS A 235 -9.73 -47.06 46.80
C LYS A 235 -8.35 -46.86 46.18
N CYS A 236 -7.28 -47.27 46.87
CA CYS A 236 -5.92 -47.21 46.34
C CYS A 236 -5.73 -48.17 45.16
N CYS A 237 -6.22 -49.41 45.26
CA CYS A 237 -6.21 -50.39 44.16
C CYS A 237 -6.96 -49.87 42.92
N ILE A 238 -8.15 -49.31 43.10
CA ILE A 238 -8.94 -48.72 42.00
C ILE A 238 -8.14 -47.60 41.33
N LYS A 239 -7.50 -46.73 42.13
CA LYS A 239 -6.69 -45.62 41.61
C LYS A 239 -5.49 -46.13 40.80
N GLN A 240 -4.79 -47.16 41.28
CA GLN A 240 -3.66 -47.76 40.56
C GLN A 240 -4.10 -48.42 39.23
N ILE A 241 -5.23 -49.13 39.21
CA ILE A 241 -5.81 -49.68 37.98
C ILE A 241 -6.15 -48.56 36.98
N GLN A 242 -6.78 -47.50 37.46
CA GLN A 242 -7.12 -46.35 36.62
C GLN A 242 -5.88 -45.66 36.05
N GLU A 243 -4.84 -45.44 36.86
CA GLU A 243 -3.59 -44.81 36.42
C GLU A 243 -2.88 -45.64 35.34
N LEU A 244 -2.84 -46.97 35.47
CA LEU A 244 -2.29 -47.85 34.43
C LEU A 244 -3.06 -47.71 33.12
N ILE A 245 -4.38 -47.81 33.16
CA ILE A 245 -5.25 -47.76 31.98
C ILE A 245 -5.11 -46.40 31.29
N ILE A 246 -5.18 -45.30 32.07
CA ILE A 246 -4.99 -43.95 31.56
C ILE A 246 -3.61 -43.83 30.91
N SER A 247 -2.54 -44.27 31.57
CA SER A 247 -1.18 -44.14 31.03
C SER A 247 -1.01 -44.86 29.69
N ARG A 248 -1.45 -46.13 29.61
CA ARG A 248 -1.34 -46.92 28.38
C ARG A 248 -2.22 -46.39 27.26
N LEU A 249 -3.46 -46.02 27.59
CA LEU A 249 -4.39 -45.49 26.61
C LEU A 249 -3.92 -44.13 26.08
N ASN A 250 -3.43 -43.24 26.95
CA ASN A 250 -2.91 -41.94 26.56
C ASN A 250 -1.78 -42.09 25.57
N GLN A 251 -0.85 -43.00 25.82
CA GLN A 251 0.30 -43.20 24.95
C GLN A 251 -0.12 -43.66 23.56
N ALA A 252 -1.03 -44.63 23.48
CA ALA A 252 -1.51 -45.15 22.20
C ALA A 252 -2.38 -44.14 21.43
N VAL A 253 -3.29 -43.45 22.13
CA VAL A 253 -4.19 -42.46 21.51
C VAL A 253 -3.42 -41.19 21.14
N ALA A 254 -2.48 -40.72 21.96
CA ALA A 254 -1.66 -39.54 21.66
C ALA A 254 -0.82 -39.74 20.40
N ASN A 255 -0.17 -40.89 20.24
CA ASN A 255 0.64 -41.19 19.06
C ASN A 255 -0.17 -41.10 17.76
N LYS A 256 -1.42 -41.60 17.75
CA LYS A 256 -2.30 -41.50 16.57
C LYS A 256 -2.94 -40.11 16.40
N LEU A 257 -3.20 -39.40 17.50
CA LEU A 257 -3.72 -38.03 17.48
C LEU A 257 -2.71 -37.04 16.92
N ILE A 258 -1.42 -37.18 17.24
CA ILE A 258 -0.35 -36.31 16.70
C ILE A 258 -0.42 -36.30 15.17
N SER A 259 -0.38 -37.48 14.54
CA SER A 259 -0.47 -37.60 13.08
C SER A 259 -1.78 -37.04 12.51
N SER A 260 -2.90 -37.19 13.23
CA SER A 260 -4.20 -36.70 12.78
C SER A 260 -4.32 -35.17 12.85
N VAL A 261 -3.71 -34.57 13.88
CA VAL A 261 -3.64 -33.11 14.06
C VAL A 261 -2.67 -32.49 13.07
N ASP A 262 -1.54 -33.13 12.80
CA ASP A 262 -0.59 -32.68 11.78
C ASP A 262 -1.21 -32.69 10.39
N TYR A 263 -1.93 -33.77 10.04
CA TYR A 263 -2.69 -33.82 8.80
C TYR A 263 -3.78 -32.73 8.72
N LEU A 264 -4.50 -32.48 9.82
CA LEU A 264 -5.51 -31.41 9.87
C LEU A 264 -4.87 -30.05 9.58
N ARG A 265 -3.72 -29.79 10.21
CA ARG A 265 -2.93 -28.57 9.99
C ARG A 265 -2.47 -28.43 8.54
N GLU A 266 -1.87 -29.47 7.96
CA GLU A 266 -1.42 -29.44 6.55
C GLU A 266 -2.59 -29.24 5.58
N SER A 267 -3.73 -29.90 5.83
CA SER A 267 -4.94 -29.75 5.02
C SER A 267 -5.49 -28.33 5.05
N PHE A 268 -5.41 -27.66 6.20
CA PHE A 268 -5.79 -26.25 6.36
C PHE A 268 -4.86 -25.33 5.57
N VAL A 269 -3.55 -25.50 5.76
CA VAL A 269 -2.52 -24.71 5.05
C VAL A 269 -2.67 -24.84 3.54
N GLY A 270 -2.76 -26.07 3.02
CA GLY A 270 -2.90 -26.28 1.59
C GLY A 270 -4.22 -25.74 1.00
N THR A 271 -5.30 -25.70 1.80
CA THR A 271 -6.56 -25.07 1.36
C THR A 271 -6.44 -23.56 1.29
N LEU A 272 -5.79 -22.94 2.28
CA LEU A 272 -5.49 -21.52 2.26
C LEU A 272 -4.61 -21.14 1.07
N GLU A 273 -3.53 -21.88 0.80
CA GLU A 273 -2.63 -21.63 -0.32
C GLU A 273 -3.35 -21.70 -1.67
N ARG A 274 -4.18 -22.73 -1.88
CA ARG A 274 -4.97 -22.85 -3.12
C ARG A 274 -5.98 -21.73 -3.29
N CYS A 275 -6.67 -21.34 -2.22
CA CYS A 275 -7.63 -20.24 -2.25
C CYS A 275 -6.94 -18.90 -2.54
N LEU A 276 -5.79 -18.63 -1.90
CA LEU A 276 -4.98 -17.43 -2.15
C LEU A 276 -4.51 -17.37 -3.60
N LYS A 277 -3.98 -18.48 -4.14
CA LYS A 277 -3.56 -18.55 -5.53
C LYS A 277 -4.72 -18.31 -6.51
N SER A 278 -5.88 -18.93 -6.26
CA SER A 278 -7.07 -18.72 -7.09
C SER A 278 -7.61 -17.29 -7.00
N LEU A 279 -7.51 -16.65 -5.84
CA LEU A 279 -7.83 -15.24 -5.64
C LEU A 279 -6.91 -14.34 -6.48
N GLU A 280 -5.61 -14.62 -6.50
CA GLU A 280 -4.63 -13.88 -7.32
C GLU A 280 -4.92 -14.03 -8.82
N GLU A 281 -5.19 -15.26 -9.29
CA GLU A 281 -5.48 -15.53 -10.71
C GLU A 281 -6.83 -14.95 -11.17
N SER A 282 -7.89 -15.09 -10.37
CA SER A 282 -9.22 -14.53 -10.68
C SER A 282 -9.24 -13.00 -10.71
N TRP A 283 -8.33 -12.38 -9.97
CA TRP A 283 -8.16 -10.94 -9.90
C TRP A 283 -7.53 -10.36 -11.17
N GLU A 284 -6.46 -10.97 -11.68
CA GLU A 284 -5.77 -10.54 -12.89
C GLU A 284 -6.73 -10.52 -14.10
N VAL A 285 -7.60 -11.53 -14.20
CA VAL A 285 -8.60 -11.64 -15.27
C VAL A 285 -9.71 -10.59 -15.15
N SER A 286 -10.10 -10.22 -13.93
CA SER A 286 -11.23 -9.30 -13.69
C SER A 286 -10.85 -7.82 -13.84
N VAL A 287 -9.58 -7.46 -13.66
CA VAL A 287 -9.07 -6.07 -13.77
C VAL A 287 -8.53 -5.76 -15.17
N HIS A 288 -8.11 -6.77 -15.92
CA HIS A 288 -7.65 -6.63 -17.30
C HIS A 288 -8.48 -7.48 -18.27
N PRO A 289 -9.70 -7.05 -18.62
CA PRO A 289 -10.38 -7.61 -19.78
C PRO A 289 -9.61 -7.11 -21.03
N VAL A 290 -8.85 -8.02 -21.65
CA VAL A 290 -8.30 -7.96 -23.02
C VAL A 290 -8.41 -6.58 -23.68
N ARG A 291 -7.48 -5.67 -23.37
CA ARG A 291 -7.07 -4.63 -24.31
C ARG A 291 -5.56 -4.70 -24.46
N SER A 292 -5.20 -5.09 -25.66
CA SER A 292 -3.89 -5.18 -26.24
C SER A 292 -3.05 -3.94 -25.95
N LEU A 293 -1.80 -4.17 -25.53
CA LEU A 293 -0.63 -3.34 -25.83
C LEU A 293 -0.62 -1.89 -25.31
N GLU A 294 -0.82 -1.65 -24.02
CA GLU A 294 -0.12 -0.54 -23.35
C GLU A 294 0.33 -0.98 -21.96
N LYS A 295 1.64 -0.97 -21.72
CA LYS A 295 2.23 -1.14 -20.38
C LYS A 295 1.68 -0.03 -19.48
N PRO A 296 0.97 -0.32 -18.38
CA PRO A 296 0.57 0.72 -17.45
C PRO A 296 1.81 1.25 -16.73
N ARG A 297 1.93 2.58 -16.69
CA ARG A 297 2.92 3.30 -15.89
C ARG A 297 2.81 2.88 -14.42
N ASP A 298 3.97 2.54 -13.89
CA ASP A 298 4.29 2.27 -12.50
C ASP A 298 3.73 3.40 -11.61
N GLY A 299 2.73 3.11 -10.77
CA GLY A 299 2.19 4.13 -9.85
C GLY A 299 0.86 3.86 -9.16
N SER A 300 -0.10 3.12 -9.75
CA SER A 300 -1.44 2.97 -9.14
C SER A 300 -2.00 1.54 -9.01
N VAL A 301 -1.29 0.51 -9.49
CA VAL A 301 -1.81 -0.88 -9.52
C VAL A 301 -1.57 -1.66 -8.22
N HIS A 302 -0.84 -1.10 -7.26
CA HIS A 302 -0.45 -1.84 -6.06
C HIS A 302 -1.39 -1.68 -4.86
N ILE A 303 -2.53 -0.99 -4.91
CA ILE A 303 -3.32 -0.78 -3.70
C ILE A 303 -4.09 -2.05 -3.30
N THR A 304 -4.88 -2.66 -4.20
CA THR A 304 -5.58 -3.94 -3.89
C THR A 304 -4.59 -5.08 -3.67
N SER A 305 -3.51 -5.06 -4.45
CA SER A 305 -2.41 -5.98 -4.28
C SER A 305 -1.70 -5.74 -2.95
N ASN A 306 -1.50 -4.53 -2.43
CA ASN A 306 -0.88 -4.31 -1.12
C ASN A 306 -1.84 -4.60 0.06
N TYR A 307 -3.15 -4.51 -0.14
CA TYR A 307 -4.12 -4.96 0.88
C TYR A 307 -4.19 -6.50 0.99
N LEU A 308 -3.76 -7.24 -0.05
CA LEU A 308 -3.71 -8.72 -0.06
C LEU A 308 -2.29 -9.32 0.01
N LYS A 309 -1.29 -8.67 -0.62
CA LYS A 309 0.17 -8.97 -0.60
C LYS A 309 0.84 -8.55 0.70
N GLN A 310 0.14 -7.85 1.58
CA GLN A 310 0.59 -7.72 2.95
C GLN A 310 -0.23 -8.66 3.85
N PRO A 311 0.22 -9.93 3.99
CA PRO A 311 0.12 -10.58 5.29
C PRO A 311 0.58 -9.60 6.41
N SER A 312 1.49 -8.67 6.11
CA SER A 312 2.01 -7.66 7.02
C SER A 312 1.06 -6.53 7.46
N SER A 313 -0.05 -6.20 6.80
CA SER A 313 -0.94 -5.10 7.26
C SER A 313 -2.09 -5.62 8.14
N VAL A 314 -2.59 -6.83 7.85
CA VAL A 314 -3.31 -7.62 8.85
C VAL A 314 -2.38 -7.99 10.01
N CYS A 315 -1.13 -8.37 9.76
CA CYS A 315 -0.15 -8.58 10.84
C CYS A 315 0.28 -7.28 11.56
N ARG A 316 0.15 -6.08 10.96
CA ARG A 316 0.50 -4.80 11.62
C ARG A 316 -0.65 -4.25 12.47
N CYS A 317 -1.90 -4.51 12.08
CA CYS A 317 -3.05 -4.31 12.96
C CYS A 317 -3.04 -5.32 14.13
N LEU A 318 -2.60 -6.57 13.89
CA LEU A 318 -2.34 -7.54 14.97
C LEU A 318 -1.09 -7.22 15.80
N SER A 319 -0.09 -6.49 15.28
CA SER A 319 1.12 -6.12 16.02
C SER A 319 0.86 -5.07 17.12
N LYS A 320 -0.32 -4.45 17.15
CA LYS A 320 -0.75 -3.55 18.23
C LYS A 320 -1.74 -4.19 19.20
N SER A 321 -2.10 -5.46 18.99
CA SER A 321 -2.84 -6.25 19.97
C SER A 321 -1.86 -7.19 20.65
N THR A 322 -1.83 -7.16 21.97
CA THR A 322 -0.88 -7.84 22.85
C THR A 322 -1.10 -9.37 22.93
N ASP A 323 -1.46 -10.01 21.81
CA ASP A 323 -1.62 -11.46 21.73
C ASP A 323 -1.06 -11.97 20.39
N PRO A 324 -0.05 -12.87 20.41
CA PRO A 324 0.56 -13.40 19.20
C PRO A 324 -0.44 -14.27 18.42
N GLY A 325 -0.89 -13.75 17.28
CA GLY A 325 -1.91 -14.35 16.42
C GLY A 325 -1.51 -15.67 15.74
N LEU A 326 -2.56 -16.34 15.25
CA LEU A 326 -2.65 -17.67 14.64
C LEU A 326 -1.44 -18.14 13.79
N PHE A 327 -0.77 -17.24 13.07
CA PHE A 327 0.35 -17.57 12.19
C PHE A 327 1.62 -17.95 12.97
N PHE A 328 1.93 -17.26 14.08
CA PHE A 328 3.12 -17.54 14.90
C PHE A 328 2.95 -18.85 15.67
N PHE A 329 1.74 -19.09 16.19
CA PHE A 329 1.42 -20.35 16.88
C PHE A 329 1.35 -21.55 15.93
N PHE A 330 0.87 -21.35 14.69
CA PHE A 330 0.91 -22.43 13.70
C PHE A 330 2.35 -22.68 13.19
N PHE A 331 3.14 -21.68 12.81
CA PHE A 331 4.46 -21.96 12.22
C PHE A 331 5.58 -22.30 13.22
N PHE A 332 5.50 -21.84 14.48
CA PHE A 332 6.64 -21.90 15.41
C PHE A 332 6.40 -22.66 16.72
N VAL A 333 5.16 -23.06 17.05
CA VAL A 333 4.92 -23.87 18.25
C VAL A 333 4.99 -25.35 17.86
N PRO A 334 6.00 -26.10 18.34
CA PRO A 334 6.04 -27.52 18.12
C PRO A 334 4.79 -28.18 18.76
N VAL A 335 4.43 -29.34 18.23
CA VAL A 335 3.25 -30.15 18.61
C VAL A 335 3.20 -30.65 20.08
N PRO A 336 4.26 -30.68 20.93
CA PRO A 336 4.18 -31.39 22.21
C PRO A 336 3.38 -30.68 23.31
N GLU A 337 2.93 -29.43 23.13
CA GLU A 337 2.07 -28.75 24.12
C GLU A 337 0.57 -29.09 24.00
N PHE A 338 0.16 -29.88 22.98
CA PHE A 338 -1.24 -30.27 22.78
C PHE A 338 -1.65 -31.55 23.55
N CYS A 339 -0.78 -32.07 24.41
CA CYS A 339 -1.11 -33.14 25.34
C CYS A 339 -2.11 -32.63 26.40
N VAL A 340 -3.41 -32.66 26.08
CA VAL A 340 -4.46 -32.53 27.08
C VAL A 340 -4.27 -33.64 28.11
N PRO A 341 -4.19 -33.32 29.42
CA PRO A 341 -4.05 -34.34 30.44
C PRO A 341 -5.39 -35.06 30.55
N PHE A 342 -5.47 -36.28 30.02
CA PHE A 342 -6.58 -37.22 30.20
C PHE A 342 -6.99 -37.41 31.68
N SER A 343 -6.11 -37.02 32.61
CA SER A 343 -6.34 -36.97 34.05
C SER A 343 -7.61 -36.22 34.49
N GLN A 344 -8.14 -35.28 33.70
CA GLN A 344 -9.34 -34.51 34.11
C GLN A 344 -10.69 -35.16 33.77
N ILE A 345 -10.73 -36.28 33.03
CA ILE A 345 -12.00 -36.84 32.51
C ILE A 345 -12.58 -37.96 33.40
N ILE A 346 -11.81 -38.56 34.32
CA ILE A 346 -12.21 -39.74 35.12
C ILE A 346 -12.49 -39.38 36.59
N GLN A 347 -13.40 -38.43 36.86
CA GLN A 347 -13.65 -38.00 38.24
C GLN A 347 -15.02 -38.32 38.83
N ARG A 348 -15.86 -39.14 38.19
CA ARG A 348 -17.15 -39.52 38.78
C ARG A 348 -17.59 -40.91 38.40
N ILE A 349 -17.13 -41.92 39.14
CA ILE A 349 -17.92 -43.16 39.25
C ILE A 349 -17.94 -43.64 40.69
N THR A 350 -19.15 -43.92 41.17
CA THR A 350 -19.46 -44.50 42.48
C THR A 350 -19.30 -46.01 42.41
N TRP A 351 -18.29 -46.57 43.10
CA TRP A 351 -17.95 -47.98 43.03
C TRP A 351 -18.34 -48.76 44.28
N VAL A 352 -18.92 -49.94 44.06
CA VAL A 352 -19.34 -50.89 45.10
C VAL A 352 -18.12 -51.68 45.58
N SER A 353 -17.99 -51.84 46.90
CA SER A 353 -16.85 -52.52 47.53
C SER A 353 -16.98 -54.05 47.39
N PRO A 354 -16.01 -54.75 46.78
CA PRO A 354 -16.04 -56.21 46.72
C PRO A 354 -15.59 -56.83 48.06
N PRO A 355 -15.97 -58.09 48.33
CA PRO A 355 -15.48 -58.84 49.50
C PRO A 355 -14.00 -59.24 49.40
N ALA A 356 -13.46 -59.41 48.20
CA ALA A 356 -12.07 -59.80 47.95
C ALA A 356 -11.54 -59.22 46.62
N ILE A 357 -10.25 -58.91 46.56
CA ILE A 357 -9.57 -58.42 45.35
C ILE A 357 -9.22 -59.62 44.46
N THR A 358 -10.14 -60.00 43.57
CA THR A 358 -9.94 -61.09 42.60
C THR A 358 -9.49 -60.54 41.24
N SER A 359 -8.93 -61.40 40.38
CA SER A 359 -8.62 -61.07 38.98
C SER A 359 -9.85 -60.55 38.23
N ASP A 360 -11.02 -61.15 38.48
CA ASP A 360 -12.28 -60.76 37.85
C ASP A 360 -12.76 -59.40 38.32
N TRP A 361 -12.53 -59.06 39.60
CA TRP A 361 -12.79 -57.72 40.11
C TRP A 361 -11.88 -56.68 39.44
N LYS A 362 -10.58 -56.96 39.29
CA LYS A 362 -9.65 -56.05 38.60
C LYS A 362 -10.07 -55.84 37.14
N ARG A 363 -10.46 -56.91 36.42
CA ARG A 363 -11.03 -56.80 35.06
C ARG A 363 -12.30 -55.95 35.05
N LYS A 364 -13.20 -56.12 36.03
CA LYS A 364 -14.44 -55.34 36.13
C LYS A 364 -14.14 -53.85 36.30
N VAL A 365 -13.26 -53.49 37.24
CA VAL A 365 -12.82 -52.10 37.48
C VAL A 365 -12.16 -51.49 36.24
N ALA A 366 -11.36 -52.29 35.52
CA ALA A 366 -10.72 -51.86 34.29
C ALA A 366 -11.72 -51.63 33.15
N GLN A 367 -12.67 -52.56 32.95
CA GLN A 367 -13.74 -52.47 31.97
C GLN A 367 -14.57 -51.19 32.16
N ASP A 368 -14.93 -50.96 33.41
CA ASP A 368 -15.68 -49.82 33.88
C ASP A 368 -14.93 -48.48 33.68
N ALA A 369 -13.60 -48.48 33.88
CA ALA A 369 -12.75 -47.33 33.60
C ALA A 369 -12.67 -47.03 32.09
N ILE A 370 -12.58 -48.07 31.25
CA ILE A 370 -12.56 -47.94 29.78
C ILE A 370 -13.91 -47.41 29.26
N GLU A 371 -15.03 -47.90 29.76
CA GLU A 371 -16.37 -47.43 29.36
C GLU A 371 -16.66 -45.99 29.80
N SER A 372 -16.00 -45.52 30.86
CA SER A 372 -16.11 -44.14 31.34
C SER A 372 -15.44 -43.10 30.43
N LEU A 373 -14.49 -43.53 29.60
CA LEU A 373 -13.76 -42.67 28.67
C LEU A 373 -14.64 -42.36 27.45
N SER A 374 -15.22 -41.16 27.43
CA SER A 374 -16.01 -40.74 26.28
C SER A 374 -15.13 -40.21 25.14
N ALA A 375 -14.93 -41.02 24.10
CA ALA A 375 -14.24 -40.63 22.86
C ALA A 375 -14.80 -39.32 22.26
N SER A 376 -16.12 -39.13 22.34
CA SER A 376 -16.81 -37.92 21.86
C SER A 376 -16.36 -36.64 22.58
N LYS A 377 -16.11 -36.66 23.90
CA LYS A 377 -15.65 -35.46 24.62
C LYS A 377 -14.22 -35.11 24.25
N LEU A 378 -13.35 -36.10 24.06
CA LEU A 378 -11.96 -35.88 23.69
C LEU A 378 -11.84 -35.29 22.29
N ALA A 379 -12.50 -35.90 21.30
CA ALA A 379 -12.54 -35.39 19.93
C ALA A 379 -13.14 -33.97 19.87
N LYS A 380 -14.24 -33.72 20.59
CA LYS A 380 -14.84 -32.39 20.70
C LYS A 380 -13.90 -31.37 21.33
N SER A 381 -13.16 -31.72 22.39
CA SER A 381 -12.23 -30.82 23.07
C SER A 381 -11.14 -30.32 22.12
N ILE A 382 -10.56 -31.24 21.33
CA ILE A 382 -9.50 -30.93 20.36
C ILE A 382 -10.06 -30.03 19.25
N CYS A 383 -11.15 -30.44 18.58
CA CYS A 383 -11.71 -29.68 17.46
C CYS A 383 -12.37 -28.37 17.89
N SER A 384 -12.90 -28.25 19.11
CA SER A 384 -13.51 -27.02 19.61
C SER A 384 -12.50 -25.87 19.65
N GLN A 385 -11.24 -26.14 20.00
CA GLN A 385 -10.20 -25.11 20.01
C GLN A 385 -9.92 -24.56 18.61
N PHE A 386 -9.80 -25.44 17.61
CA PHE A 386 -9.63 -25.02 16.21
C PHE A 386 -10.84 -24.23 15.70
N ARG A 387 -12.06 -24.72 15.97
CA ARG A 387 -13.30 -24.04 15.55
C ARG A 387 -13.46 -22.66 16.19
N THR A 388 -13.13 -22.54 17.48
CA THR A 388 -13.20 -21.25 18.19
C THR A 388 -12.22 -20.25 17.57
N ARG A 389 -10.99 -20.68 17.26
CA ARG A 389 -9.99 -19.83 16.61
C ARG A 389 -10.38 -19.44 15.17
N LEU A 390 -10.93 -20.38 14.41
CA LEU A 390 -11.43 -20.12 13.06
C LEU A 390 -12.58 -19.10 13.08
N ASN A 391 -13.53 -19.25 14.00
CA ASN A 391 -14.65 -18.33 14.16
C ASN A 391 -14.18 -16.93 14.58
N SER A 392 -13.25 -16.84 15.52
CA SER A 392 -12.65 -15.55 15.90
C SER A 392 -11.94 -14.85 14.73
N SER A 393 -11.22 -15.61 13.89
CA SER A 393 -10.56 -15.06 12.70
C SER A 393 -11.58 -14.54 11.68
N HIS A 394 -12.66 -15.28 11.45
CA HIS A 394 -13.76 -14.89 10.55
C HIS A 394 -14.43 -13.59 11.03
N GLU A 395 -14.77 -13.52 12.32
CA GLU A 395 -15.37 -12.33 12.92
C GLU A 395 -14.45 -11.10 12.86
N ALA A 396 -13.14 -11.28 13.11
CA ALA A 396 -12.16 -10.22 13.01
C ALA A 396 -12.01 -9.69 11.57
N PHE A 397 -12.04 -10.58 10.58
CA PHE A 397 -12.03 -10.20 9.17
C PHE A 397 -13.30 -9.44 8.77
N ALA A 398 -14.47 -9.94 9.16
CA ALA A 398 -15.75 -9.29 8.91
C ALA A 398 -15.80 -7.88 9.54
N SER A 399 -15.27 -7.72 10.77
CA SER A 399 -15.14 -6.42 11.43
C SER A 399 -14.21 -5.48 10.68
N SER A 400 -13.06 -5.97 10.22
CA SER A 400 -12.08 -5.17 9.46
C SER A 400 -12.68 -4.70 8.12
N LEU A 401 -13.41 -5.56 7.42
CA LEU A 401 -14.12 -5.18 6.19
C LEU A 401 -15.18 -4.09 6.42
N ARG A 402 -15.87 -4.11 7.56
CA ARG A 402 -16.84 -3.05 7.92
C ARG A 402 -16.17 -1.70 8.11
N GLN A 403 -14.98 -1.67 8.72
CA GLN A 403 -14.22 -0.42 8.90
C GLN A 403 -13.76 0.18 7.57
N VAL A 404 -13.44 -0.65 6.58
CA VAL A 404 -13.00 -0.22 5.23
C VAL A 404 -14.19 0.19 4.34
N SER A 405 -15.41 -0.22 4.69
CA SER A 405 -16.63 0.14 3.97
C SER A 405 -17.25 1.49 4.37
N VAL A 406 -16.71 2.13 5.41
CA VAL A 406 -17.05 3.49 5.87
C VAL A 406 -16.01 4.46 5.31
#